data_AF-A0A2V8X2Y0-F1
#
_entry.id   AF-A0A2V8X2Y0-F1
#
_cell.length_a   1.000
_cell.length_b   1.000
_cell.length_c   1.000
_cell.angle_alpha   90.00
_cell.angle_beta   90.00
_cell.angle_gamma   90.00
#
_symmetry.space_group_name_H-M   'P 1'
#
loop_
_entity.id
_entity.type
_entity.pdbx_description
1 polymer ?
#
loop_
_entity_poly.entity_id
_entity_poly.type
_entity_poly.pdbx_seq_one_letter_code
_entity_poly.pdbx_strand_id
1 'polypeptide(L)'
;MVIVLTMLLSFRRQVLPKLPSRIGKPYYALGAMHAALGGIAELGGLYLLLAAGTTMLPEKFRLKRYKFWMRGVLLLWWIVLLLGIATYARWYVPRR
;
A
#
# COMPACT_ATOMS: atom_id res chain seq x y z
N MET A 1 -7.27 3.19 12.99
CA MET A 1 -6.02 2.91 12.26
C MET A 1 -5.10 4.11 12.29
N VAL A 2 -4.27 4.21 13.35
CA VAL A 2 -3.34 5.34 13.52
C VAL A 2 -2.29 5.37 12.40
N ILE A 3 -1.85 4.20 11.92
CA ILE A 3 -0.84 4.05 10.85
C ILE A 3 -1.32 4.69 9.54
N VAL A 4 -2.55 4.40 9.10
CA VAL A 4 -3.10 4.99 7.87
C VAL A 4 -3.17 6.52 7.98
N LEU A 5 -3.59 7.05 9.14
CA LEU A 5 -3.65 8.48 9.38
C LEU A 5 -2.27 9.13 9.37
N THR A 6 -1.27 8.53 10.03
CA THR A 6 0.10 9.07 10.07
C THR A 6 0.77 9.01 8.70
N MET A 7 0.58 7.92 7.95
CA MET A 7 1.09 7.77 6.58
C MET A 7 0.43 8.76 5.62
N LEU A 8 -0.90 8.93 5.69
CA LEU A 8 -1.64 9.85 4.81
C LEU A 8 -1.24 11.30 5.05
N LEU A 9 -1.14 11.73 6.31
CA LEU A 9 -0.72 13.09 6.67
C LEU A 9 0.72 13.37 6.20
N SER A 10 1.63 12.41 6.42
CA SER A 10 3.02 12.53 5.98
C SER A 10 3.12 12.61 4.45
N PHE A 11 2.40 11.74 3.74
CA PHE A 11 2.38 11.73 2.28
C PHE A 11 1.84 13.04 1.70
N ARG A 12 0.70 13.54 2.21
CA ARG A 12 0.10 14.81 1.78
C ARG A 12 1.02 16.01 2.02
N ARG A 13 1.77 16.03 3.12
CA ARG A 13 2.65 17.16 3.45
C ARG A 13 4.00 17.12 2.73
N GLN A 14 4.56 15.92 2.55
CA GLN A 14 5.97 15.78 2.18
C GLN A 14 6.19 15.26 0.76
N VAL A 15 5.28 14.42 0.25
CA VAL A 15 5.44 13.75 -1.05
C VAL A 15 4.56 14.39 -2.12
N LEU A 16 3.24 14.44 -1.89
CA LEU A 16 2.25 14.86 -2.87
C LEU A 16 2.51 16.24 -3.50
N PRO A 17 2.88 17.31 -2.75
CA PRO A 17 3.03 18.65 -3.33
C PRO A 17 4.23 18.75 -4.28
N LYS A 18 5.24 17.89 -4.12
CA LYS A 18 6.49 17.91 -4.87
C LYS A 18 6.56 16.82 -5.94
N LEU A 19 5.60 15.89 -5.92
CA LEU A 19 5.54 14.74 -6.83
C LEU A 19 5.43 15.15 -8.31
N PRO A 20 4.56 16.11 -8.73
CA PRO A 20 4.41 16.45 -10.14
C PRO A 20 5.71 16.96 -10.79
N SER A 21 6.54 17.69 -10.03
CA SER A 21 7.79 18.28 -10.54
C SER A 21 9.03 17.43 -10.27
N ARG A 22 8.93 16.35 -9.49
CA ARG A 22 10.08 15.53 -9.06
C ARG A 22 9.83 14.01 -9.09
N ILE A 23 8.88 13.55 -9.90
CA ILE A 23 8.55 12.11 -10.01
C ILE A 23 9.74 11.25 -10.42
N GLY A 24 10.67 11.79 -11.21
CA GLY A 24 11.90 11.11 -11.61
C GLY A 24 12.96 10.98 -10.49
N LYS A 25 12.76 11.62 -9.33
CA LYS A 25 13.69 11.45 -8.20
C LYS A 25 13.27 10.23 -7.37
N PRO A 26 14.18 9.29 -7.10
CA PRO A 26 13.86 8.02 -6.43
C PRO A 26 13.20 8.22 -5.06
N TYR A 27 13.48 9.33 -4.39
CA TYR A 27 12.85 9.71 -3.13
C TYR A 27 11.31 9.86 -3.23
N TYR A 28 10.81 10.54 -4.27
CA TYR A 28 9.37 10.75 -4.45
C TYR A 28 8.72 9.54 -5.12
N ALA A 29 9.42 8.89 -6.05
CA ALA A 29 8.94 7.69 -6.73
C ALA A 29 8.69 6.53 -5.75
N LEU A 30 9.64 6.23 -4.86
CA LEU A 30 9.50 5.14 -3.87
C LEU A 30 8.31 5.38 -2.94
N GLY A 31 8.17 6.60 -2.41
CA GLY A 31 7.05 6.96 -1.54
C GLY A 31 5.69 6.90 -2.26
N ALA A 32 5.62 7.35 -3.51
CA ALA A 32 4.39 7.28 -4.31
C ALA A 32 4.01 5.84 -4.66
N MET A 33 4.98 5.01 -5.07
CA MET A 33 4.76 3.60 -5.34
C MET A 33 4.31 2.84 -4.09
N HIS A 34 4.97 3.08 -2.95
CA HIS A 34 4.58 2.48 -1.67
C HIS A 34 3.14 2.86 -1.29
N ALA A 35 2.80 4.15 -1.37
CA ALA A 35 1.45 4.62 -1.03
C ALA A 35 0.37 4.03 -1.94
N ALA A 36 0.61 3.99 -3.26
CA ALA A 36 -0.35 3.47 -4.22
C ALA A 36 -0.54 1.95 -4.08
N LEU A 37 0.57 1.19 -4.09
CA LEU A 37 0.52 -0.27 -3.99
C LEU A 37 0.06 -0.73 -2.62
N GLY A 38 0.45 -0.02 -1.55
CA GLY A 38 -0.01 -0.26 -0.20
C GLY A 38 -1.51 -0.05 -0.03
N GLY A 39 -2.05 1.05 -0.58
CA GLY A 39 -3.50 1.27 -0.60
C GLY A 39 -4.27 0.15 -1.31
N ILE A 40 -3.76 -0.33 -2.45
CA ILE A 40 -4.35 -1.47 -3.16
C ILE A 40 -4.27 -2.75 -2.31
N ALA A 41 -3.14 -3.02 -1.67
CA ALA A 41 -2.96 -4.19 -0.82
C ALA A 41 -3.88 -4.17 0.41
N GLU A 42 -4.02 -3.02 1.07
CA GLU A 42 -4.91 -2.84 2.22
C GLU A 42 -6.38 -3.04 1.82
N LEU A 43 -6.83 -2.39 0.74
CA LEU A 43 -8.19 -2.55 0.24
C LEU A 43 -8.47 -4.01 -0.19
N GLY A 44 -7.50 -4.65 -0.86
CA GLY A 44 -7.59 -6.06 -1.25
C GLY A 44 -7.66 -7.00 -0.04
N GLY A 45 -6.87 -6.75 1.00
CA GLY A 45 -6.90 -7.48 2.26
C GLY A 45 -8.23 -7.32 3.00
N LEU A 46 -8.73 -6.09 3.12
CA LEU A 46 -10.04 -5.80 3.70
C LEU A 46 -11.16 -6.51 2.94
N TYR A 47 -11.12 -6.46 1.60
CA TYR A 47 -12.07 -7.16 0.77
C TYR A 47 -12.02 -8.69 0.96
N LEU A 48 -10.82 -9.29 1.04
CA LEU A 48 -10.67 -10.72 1.33
C LEU A 48 -11.21 -11.11 2.71
N LEU A 49 -10.99 -10.26 3.73
CA LEU A 49 -11.52 -10.47 5.08
C LEU A 49 -13.05 -10.40 5.09
N LEU A 50 -13.64 -9.40 4.42
CA LEU A 50 -15.08 -9.32 4.28
C LEU A 50 -15.64 -10.53 3.53
N ALA A 51 -14.96 -10.97 2.46
CA ALA A 51 -15.43 -12.08 1.60
C ALA A 51 -15.39 -13.44 2.29
N ALA A 52 -14.47 -13.65 3.23
CA ALA A 52 -14.33 -14.91 3.96
C ALA A 52 -15.01 -14.90 5.34
N GLY A 53 -15.00 -13.76 6.02
CA GLY A 53 -15.40 -13.63 7.42
C GLY A 53 -16.82 -13.11 7.65
N THR A 54 -17.51 -12.64 6.60
CA THR A 54 -18.84 -12.05 6.76
C THR A 54 -19.81 -12.48 5.65
N THR A 55 -21.10 -12.40 5.93
CA THR A 55 -22.19 -12.54 4.93
C THR A 55 -22.59 -11.20 4.30
N MET A 56 -21.88 -10.11 4.63
CA MET A 56 -22.22 -8.76 4.17
C MET A 56 -22.00 -8.57 2.66
N LEU A 57 -21.17 -9.39 2.02
CA LEU A 57 -20.94 -9.32 0.58
C LEU A 57 -22.04 -10.08 -0.18
N PRO A 58 -22.79 -9.40 -1.06
CA PRO A 58 -23.75 -10.06 -1.95
C PRO A 58 -23.10 -11.19 -2.75
N GLU A 59 -23.85 -12.25 -3.10
CA GLU A 59 -23.30 -13.43 -3.79
C GLU A 59 -22.53 -13.10 -5.07
N LYS A 60 -22.96 -12.08 -5.81
CA LYS A 60 -22.27 -11.58 -7.02
C LYS A 60 -20.83 -11.10 -6.77
N PHE A 61 -20.49 -10.73 -5.54
CA PHE A 61 -19.15 -10.30 -5.12
C PHE A 61 -18.37 -11.37 -4.35
N ARG A 62 -18.88 -12.61 -4.25
CA ARG A 62 -18.14 -13.71 -3.61
C ARG A 62 -17.00 -14.17 -4.52
N LEU A 63 -15.81 -14.29 -3.93
CA LEU A 63 -14.61 -14.71 -4.65
C LEU A 63 -14.65 -16.20 -4.96
N LYS A 64 -14.80 -16.56 -6.24
CA LYS A 64 -14.76 -17.96 -6.70
C LYS A 64 -13.37 -18.61 -6.52
N ARG A 65 -12.29 -17.83 -6.58
CA ARG A 65 -10.89 -18.33 -6.46
C ARG A 65 -10.17 -17.72 -5.25
N TYR A 66 -10.74 -17.87 -4.06
CA TYR A 66 -10.24 -17.23 -2.84
C TYR A 66 -8.72 -17.43 -2.60
N LYS A 67 -8.23 -18.67 -2.70
CA LYS A 67 -6.81 -19.01 -2.48
C LYS A 67 -5.86 -18.29 -3.45
N PHE A 68 -6.28 -18.08 -4.70
CA PHE A 68 -5.49 -17.34 -5.69
C PHE A 68 -5.38 -15.86 -5.31
N TRP A 69 -6.52 -15.22 -4.99
CA TRP A 69 -6.56 -13.83 -4.58
C TRP A 69 -5.79 -13.58 -3.28
N MET A 70 -5.92 -14.46 -2.30
CA MET A 70 -5.18 -14.39 -1.05
C MET A 70 -3.67 -14.44 -1.26
N ARG A 71 -3.18 -15.35 -2.12
CA ARG A 71 -1.76 -15.42 -2.47
C ARG A 71 -1.28 -14.18 -3.22
N GLY A 72 -2.09 -13.66 -4.16
CA GLY A 72 -1.78 -12.44 -4.90
C GLY A 72 -1.66 -11.22 -3.99
N VAL A 73 -2.62 -11.04 -3.08
CA VAL A 73 -2.59 -9.95 -2.08
C VAL A 73 -1.41 -10.13 -1.13
N LEU A 74 -1.09 -11.35 -0.70
CA LEU A 74 0.08 -11.61 0.16
C LEU A 74 1.40 -11.28 -0.55
N LEU A 75 1.55 -11.65 -1.82
CA LEU A 75 2.72 -11.28 -2.62
C LEU A 75 2.84 -9.77 -2.77
N LEU A 76 1.73 -9.09 -3.10
CA LEU A 76 1.70 -7.64 -3.17
C LEU A 76 2.07 -7.00 -1.83
N TRP A 77 1.58 -7.55 -0.73
CA TRP A 77 1.90 -7.09 0.62
C TRP A 77 3.41 -7.18 0.91
N TRP A 78 4.07 -8.27 0.52
CA TRP A 78 5.53 -8.39 0.64
C TRP A 78 6.28 -7.34 -0.17
N ILE A 79 5.85 -7.08 -1.40
CA ILE A 79 6.43 -6.02 -2.25
C ILE A 79 6.27 -4.65 -1.58
N VAL A 80 5.08 -4.36 -1.05
CA VAL A 80 4.80 -3.10 -0.33
C VAL A 80 5.65 -2.98 0.93
N LEU A 81 5.85 -4.06 1.68
CA LEU A 81 6.69 -4.08 2.88
C LEU A 81 8.14 -3.70 2.53
N LEU A 82 8.70 -4.30 1.47
CA LEU A 82 10.05 -3.99 0.98
C LEU A 82 10.14 -2.53 0.51
N LEU A 83 9.13 -2.02 -0.20
CA LEU A 83 9.03 -0.61 -0.57
C LEU A 83 8.97 0.32 0.65
N GLY A 84 8.29 -0.10 1.73
CA GLY A 84 8.22 0.64 2.98
C GLY A 84 9.60 0.74 3.65
N ILE A 85 10.32 -0.37 3.70
CA ILE A 85 11.72 -0.41 4.18
C ILE A 85 12.60 0.50 3.32
N ALA A 86 12.48 0.44 1.99
CA ALA A 86 13.24 1.29 1.08
C ALA A 86 12.92 2.78 1.27
N THR A 87 11.65 3.12 1.50
CA THR A 87 11.21 4.49 1.80
C THR A 87 11.84 4.98 3.10
N TYR A 88 11.77 4.17 4.16
CA TYR A 88 12.37 4.47 5.46
C TYR A 88 13.89 4.67 5.35
N ALA A 89 14.59 3.73 4.72
CA ALA A 89 16.03 3.80 4.52
C ALA A 89 16.43 5.07 3.76
N ARG A 90 15.72 5.40 2.66
CA ARG A 90 15.99 6.61 1.88
C ARG A 90 15.76 7.89 2.68
N TRP A 91 14.81 7.90 3.61
CA TRP A 91 14.41 9.06 4.40
C TRP A 91 15.30 9.31 5.61
N TYR A 92 15.68 8.24 6.32
CA TYR A 92 16.27 8.35 7.65
C TYR A 92 17.71 7.85 7.74
N VAL A 93 18.20 7.06 6.77
CA VAL A 93 19.60 6.63 6.78
C VAL A 93 20.46 7.70 6.11
N PRO A 94 21.43 8.30 6.83
CA PRO A 94 22.35 9.26 6.24
C PRO A 94 23.12 8.61 5.08
N ARG A 95 23.22 9.31 3.96
CA ARG A 95 24.13 8.91 2.89
C ARG A 95 25.51 9.44 3.25
N ARG A 96 26.45 8.53 3.48
CA ARG A 96 27.88 8.87 3.53
C ARG A 96 28.36 9.26 2.14
#